data_AF-A0A225VJG0-F1
#
_entry.id   AF-A0A225VJG0-F1
#
_cell.length_a   1.000
_cell.length_b   1.000
_cell.length_c   1.000
_cell.angle_alpha   90.00
_cell.angle_beta   90.00
_cell.angle_gamma   90.00
#
_symmetry.space_group_name_H-M   'P 1'
#
loop_
_entity.id
_entity.type
_entity.pdbx_description
1 polymer ?
#
loop_
_entity_poly.entity_id
_entity_poly.type
_entity_poly.pdbx_seq_one_letter_code
_entity_poly.pdbx_strand_id
1 'polypeptide(L)' 'MNAELQRYLSLGHIRPSMSPWASPVLMIRKPGGGMRFCIDYRRLNAVIVKDGYPIHLTDDILDVLGNAKLFSTMDIASGY' A
#
# COMPACT_ATOMS: atom_id res chain seq x y z
N MET A 1 17.13 -2.03 7.99
CA MET A 1 16.72 -0.63 7.72
C MET A 1 17.45 -0.06 6.52
N ASN A 2 18.77 0.06 6.58
CA ASN A 2 19.56 0.67 5.49
C ASN A 2 19.42 -0.04 4.13
N ALA A 3 19.43 -1.38 4.09
CA ALA A 3 19.28 -2.12 2.83
C ALA A 3 17.96 -1.80 2.10
N GLU A 4 16.85 -1.71 2.84
CA GLU A 4 15.54 -1.42 2.29
C GLU A 4 15.41 0.04 1.85
N LEU A 5 16.00 0.97 2.61
CA LEU A 5 16.08 2.38 2.24
C LEU A 5 16.90 2.59 0.96
N GLN A 6 18.03 1.90 0.81
CA GLN A 6 18.84 1.91 -0.41
C GLN A 6 18.09 1.34 -1.61
N ARG A 7 17.33 0.26 -1.43
CA ARG A 7 16.47 -0.31 -2.47
C ARG A 7 15.43 0.70 -2.97
N TYR A 8 14.76 1.41 -2.06
CA TYR A 8 13.79 2.43 -2.48
C TYR A 8 14.43 3.63 -3.17
N LEU A 9 15.63 4.04 -2.75
CA LEU A 9 16.41 5.07 -3.44
C LEU A 9 16.81 4.62 -4.84
N SER A 10 17.29 3.39 -5.02
CA SER A 10 17.72 2.88 -6.32
C SER A 10 16.56 2.66 -7.29
N LEU A 11 15.38 2.30 -6.77
CA LEU A 11 14.14 2.22 -7.56
C LEU A 11 13.54 3.59 -7.86
N GLY A 12 14.05 4.66 -7.25
CA GLY A 12 13.52 6.02 -7.43
C GLY A 12 12.18 6.27 -6.73
N HIS A 13 11.73 5.36 -5.86
CA HIS A 13 10.46 5.51 -5.13
C HIS A 13 10.53 6.62 -4.06
N ILE A 14 11.72 6.89 -3.53
CA ILE A 14 11.97 7.94 -2.53
C ILE A 14 13.18 8.78 -2.91
N ARG A 15 13.27 9.97 -2.34
CA ARG A 15 14.41 10.88 -2.45
C ARG A 15 14.63 11.65 -1.14
N PRO A 16 15.85 12.18 -0.90
CA PRO A 16 16.06 13.15 0.16
C PRO A 16 15.09 14.33 0.05
N SER A 17 14.61 14.82 1.18
CA SER A 17 13.61 15.89 1.24
C SER A 17 13.90 16.84 2.39
N MET A 18 13.57 18.11 2.20
CA MET A 18 13.58 19.16 3.23
C MET A 18 12.15 19.60 3.59
N SER A 19 11.17 18.71 3.42
CA SER A 19 9.77 18.99 3.72
C SER A 19 9.59 19.42 5.18
N PRO A 20 8.72 20.42 5.47
CA PRO A 20 8.33 20.74 6.84
C PRO A 20 7.47 19.63 7.48
N TRP A 21 7.00 18.66 6.68
CA TRP A 21 6.26 17.49 7.15
C TRP A 21 7.17 16.27 7.23
N ALA A 22 7.10 15.56 8.36
CA ALA A 22 7.75 14.28 8.57
C ALA A 22 6.82 13.31 9.29
N SER A 23 6.93 12.02 8.96
CA SER A 23 6.23 10.92 9.63
C SER A 23 7.26 9.85 10.01
N PRO A 24 7.15 9.23 11.19
CA PRO A 24 8.14 8.24 11.61
C PRO A 24 8.02 6.96 10.78
N VAL A 25 9.16 6.30 10.59
CA VAL A 25 9.27 5.00 9.90
C VAL A 25 9.31 3.89 10.94
N LEU A 26 8.48 2.88 10.73
CA LEU A 26 8.37 1.68 11.54
C LEU A 26 8.86 0.49 10.71
N MET A 27 9.74 -0.32 11.30
CA MET A 27 10.25 -1.55 10.69
C MET A 27 9.61 -2.76 11.37
N ILE A 28 8.72 -3.44 10.64
CA ILE A 28 7.90 -4.53 11.18
C ILE A 28 8.38 -5.86 10.59
N ARG A 29 8.56 -6.90 11.42
CA ARG A 29 8.89 -8.25 10.93
C ARG A 29 7.64 -8.91 10.34
N LYS A 30 7.74 -9.46 9.13
CA LYS A 30 6.64 -10.28 8.57
C LYS A 30 6.65 -11.69 9.19
N PRO A 31 5.49 -12.31 9.43
CA PRO A 31 5.41 -13.75 9.61
C PRO A 31 5.98 -14.45 8.37
N GLY A 32 6.88 -15.42 8.56
CA GLY A 32 7.60 -16.07 7.45
C GLY A 32 8.91 -15.40 7.04
N GLY A 33 9.32 -14.32 7.71
CA GLY A 33 10.60 -13.65 7.48
C GLY A 33 10.50 -12.42 6.59
N GLY A 34 11.58 -11.62 6.59
CA GLY A 34 11.61 -10.32 5.94
C GLY A 34 11.05 -9.17 6.79
N MET A 35 11.22 -7.95 6.30
CA MET A 35 10.83 -6.71 6.97
C MET A 35 9.81 -5.93 6.12
N ARG A 36 8.83 -5.29 6.76
CA ARG A 36 7.96 -4.26 6.18
C ARG A 36 8.46 -2.90 6.61
N PHE A 37 8.68 -2.04 5.63
CA PHE A 37 8.93 -0.62 5.82
C PHE A 37 7.57 0.08 5.86
N CYS A 38 7.13 0.52 7.04
CA CYS A 38 5.83 1.15 7.24
C CYS A 38 6.02 2.59 7.68
N ILE A 39 5.28 3.53 7.09
CA ILE A 39 5.31 4.94 7.49
C ILE A 39 4.03 5.24 8.25
N ASP A 40 4.16 5.84 9.44
CA ASP A 40 3.00 6.20 10.26
C ASP A 40 2.35 7.51 9.78
N TYR A 41 1.48 7.39 8.80
CA TYR A 41 0.73 8.52 8.25
C TYR A 41 -0.50 8.93 9.07
N ARG A 42 -0.72 8.43 10.30
CA ARG A 42 -1.96 8.71 11.04
C ARG A 42 -2.24 10.21 11.22
N ARG A 43 -1.21 11.00 11.56
CA ARG A 43 -1.35 12.47 11.70
C ARG A 43 -1.61 13.17 10.37
N LEU A 44 -1.00 12.67 9.29
CA LEU A 44 -1.20 13.18 7.94
C LEU A 44 -2.62 12.87 7.45
N ASN A 45 -3.08 11.64 7.63
CA ASN A 45 -4.40 11.18 7.23
C ASN A 45 -5.54 11.90 7.96
N ALA A 46 -5.29 12.46 9.15
CA ALA A 46 -6.27 13.23 9.90
C ALA A 46 -6.52 14.64 9.34
N VAL A 47 -5.58 15.19 8.56
CA VAL A 47 -5.68 16.55 7.99
C VAL A 47 -5.96 16.55 6.49
N ILE A 48 -5.81 15.41 5.82
CA ILE A 48 -6.12 15.25 4.40
C ILE A 48 -7.63 15.12 4.20
N VAL A 49 -8.16 15.80 3.17
CA VAL A 49 -9.52 15.58 2.67
C VAL A 49 -9.56 14.22 1.98
N LYS A 50 -10.45 13.33 2.44
CA LYS A 50 -10.58 11.99 1.90
C LYS A 50 -11.19 12.03 0.50
N ASP A 51 -10.49 11.47 -0.46
CA ASP A 51 -11.04 11.17 -1.79
C ASP A 51 -11.69 9.78 -1.75
N GLY A 52 -13.01 9.76 -1.58
CA GLY A 52 -13.78 8.54 -1.40
C GLY A 52 -14.21 7.94 -2.73
N TYR A 53 -13.54 6.90 -3.19
CA TYR A 53 -14.02 6.06 -4.29
C TYR A 53 -14.81 4.86 -3.72
N PRO A 54 -15.98 4.50 -4.29
CA PRO A 54 -16.75 3.38 -3.81
C PRO A 54 -16.00 2.06 -4.06
N ILE A 55 -15.78 1.30 -2.99
CA ILE A 55 -15.30 -0.08 -3.06
C ILE A 55 -16.55 -0.97 -2.96
N HIS A 56 -16.79 -1.78 -3.99
CA HIS A 56 -17.91 -2.71 -4.01
C HIS A 56 -17.78 -3.76 -2.91
N LEU A 57 -18.91 -4.22 -2.37
CA LEU A 57 -18.90 -5.35 -1.46
C LEU A 57 -18.55 -6.62 -2.25
N THR A 58 -17.94 -7.59 -1.58
CA THR A 58 -17.60 -8.87 -2.20
C THR A 58 -18.86 -9.57 -2.75
N ASP A 59 -19.97 -9.50 -2.04
CA ASP A 59 -21.24 -10.10 -2.48
C ASP A 59 -21.75 -9.45 -3.78
N ASP A 60 -21.70 -8.12 -3.89
CA ASP A 60 -22.08 -7.40 -5.12
C ASP A 60 -21.25 -7.85 -6.33
N ILE A 61 -19.95 -8.10 -6.12
CA ILE A 61 -19.04 -8.58 -7.17
C ILE A 61 -19.41 -10.01 -7.58
N LEU A 62 -19.71 -10.87 -6.60
CA LEU A 62 -20.04 -12.28 -6.85
C LEU A 62 -21.39 -12.45 -7.56
N ASP A 63 -22.37 -11.60 -7.26
CA ASP A 63 -23.68 -11.60 -7.92
C ASP A 63 -23.56 -11.32 -9.43
N VAL A 64 -22.67 -10.39 -9.82
CA VAL A 64 -22.37 -10.09 -11.23
C VAL A 64 -21.71 -11.27 -11.95
N LEU A 65 -20.90 -12.05 -11.23
CA LEU A 65 -20.13 -13.16 -11.76
C LEU A 65 -20.94 -14.47 -11.96
N GLY A 66 -22.17 -14.52 -11.44
CA GLY A 66 -22.92 -15.75 -11.12
C GLY A 66 -22.88 -16.91 -12.14
N ASN A 67 -23.11 -16.66 -13.43
CA ASN A 67 -23.21 -17.73 -14.45
C ASN A 67 -21.89 -18.04 -15.17
N ALA A 68 -20.78 -17.43 -14.75
CA ALA A 68 -19.49 -17.70 -15.36
C ALA A 68 -19.03 -19.13 -15.06
N LYS A 69 -18.56 -19.83 -16.10
CA LYS A 69 -18.06 -21.22 -16.00
C LYS A 69 -16.55 -21.31 -15.79
N LEU A 70 -15.84 -20.20 -16.03
CA LEU A 70 -14.39 -20.10 -15.91
C LEU A 70 -14.06 -18.76 -15.25
N PHE A 71 -13.16 -18.83 -14.27
CA PHE A 71 -12.64 -17.66 -13.57
C PHE A 71 -11.13 -17.60 -13.73
N SER A 72 -10.60 -16.39 -13.92
CA SER A 72 -9.19 -16.10 -13.78
C SER A 72 -9.04 -14.91 -12.84
N THR A 73 -7.95 -14.90 -12.08
CA THR A 73 -7.62 -13.81 -11.17
C THR A 73 -6.23 -13.30 -11.54
N MET A 74 -6.04 -11.98 -11.44
CA MET A 74 -4.75 -11.34 -11.65
C MET A 74 -4.48 -10.44 -10.46
N ASP A 75 -3.31 -10.59 -9.85
CA ASP A 75 -2.86 -9.74 -8.76
C ASP A 75 -1.83 -8.74 -9.29
N ILE A 76 -2.03 -7.46 -8.99
CA ILE A 76 -1.12 -6.39 -9.39
C ILE A 76 -0.14 -6.17 -8.23
N ALA A 77 1.09 -6.68 -8.40
CA ALA A 77 2.12 -6.66 -7.35
C ALA A 77 2.53 -5.26 -6.84
N SER A 78 2.25 -4.19 -7.60
CA SER A 78 2.60 -2.79 -7.29
C SER A 78 1.45 -1.82 -7.59
N GLY A 79 0.22 -2.17 -7.19
CA GLY A 79 -0.97 -1.36 -7.48
C GLY A 79 -1.21 -0.15 -6.57
N TYR A 80 -0.20 0.30 -5.82
CA TYR A 80 -0.28 1.48 -4.95
C TYR A 80 0.10 2.73 -5.75
#